data_AF-A0A7S0K7F3-F1
#
_entry.id   AF-A0A7S0K7F3-F1
#
_cell.length_a   1.000
_cell.length_b   1.000
_cell.length_c   1.000
_cell.angle_alpha   90.00
_cell.angle_beta   90.00
_cell.angle_gamma   90.00
#
_symmetry.space_group_name_H-M   'P 1'
#
loop_
_entity.id
_entity.type
_entity.pdbx_description
1 polymer ?
#
loop_
_entity_poly.entity_id
_entity_poly.type
_entity_poly.pdbx_seq_one_letter_code
_entity_poly.pdbx_strand_id
1 'polypeptide(L)'
;GHGSPFGPAFGPGDVVGCGLDTLPCLPTDSRGFDSSAARIFFTLNGRMVGYAFEAVDAARRWHPVVGIDGPAPVRVNFGSDAREPFAFPLARFAQRQWQAYAATHPVVLSLTRNRMPSIVGWAAGRSPNETTADTSGSGAGAGAGAGAGARGTG
;
A
#
# COMPACT_ATOMS: atom_id res chain seq x y z
N GLY A 1 -16.48 5.05 -26.16
CA GLY A 1 -15.08 5.24 -25.72
C GLY A 1 -14.16 4.73 -26.81
N HIS A 2 -13.00 5.36 -27.00
CA HIS A 2 -11.96 4.84 -27.89
C HIS A 2 -10.93 4.09 -27.04
N GLY A 3 -10.65 2.83 -27.38
CA GLY A 3 -9.62 2.02 -26.74
C GLY A 3 -8.49 1.70 -27.71
N SER A 4 -7.30 1.46 -27.18
CA SER A 4 -6.16 0.92 -27.93
C SER A 4 -5.90 -0.54 -27.52
N PRO A 5 -5.42 -1.41 -28.43
CA PRO A 5 -4.96 -2.74 -28.05
C PRO A 5 -3.90 -2.67 -26.96
N PHE A 6 -4.00 -3.53 -25.95
CA PHE A 6 -3.10 -3.51 -24.80
C PHE A 6 -2.71 -4.93 -24.35
N GLY A 7 -3.70 -5.79 -24.12
CA GLY A 7 -3.49 -7.14 -23.62
C GLY A 7 -4.40 -8.16 -24.29
N PRO A 8 -4.20 -9.46 -23.98
CA PRO A 8 -5.09 -10.52 -24.45
C PRO A 8 -6.49 -10.36 -23.86
N ALA A 9 -7.48 -10.96 -24.53
CA ALA A 9 -8.81 -11.13 -23.96
C ALA A 9 -8.76 -12.06 -22.73
N PHE A 10 -9.70 -11.88 -21.80
CA PHE A 10 -9.92 -12.74 -20.65
C PHE A 10 -11.37 -13.22 -20.62
N GLY A 11 -11.65 -14.32 -19.92
CA GLY A 11 -12.96 -14.94 -19.86
C GLY A 11 -13.25 -15.67 -18.56
N PRO A 12 -14.29 -16.52 -18.55
CA PRO A 12 -14.66 -17.30 -17.36
C PRO A 12 -13.49 -18.12 -16.81
N GLY A 13 -13.24 -17.97 -15.51
CA GLY A 13 -12.16 -18.67 -14.80
C GLY A 13 -10.82 -17.91 -14.73
N ASP A 14 -10.65 -16.85 -15.53
CA ASP A 14 -9.44 -16.04 -15.46
C ASP A 14 -9.42 -15.13 -14.21
N VAL A 15 -8.20 -14.85 -13.73
CA VAL A 15 -7.94 -13.90 -12.66
C VAL A 15 -7.26 -12.67 -13.22
N VAL A 16 -7.99 -11.56 -13.26
CA VAL A 16 -7.46 -10.25 -13.67
C VAL A 16 -7.06 -9.46 -12.43
N GLY A 17 -5.84 -8.93 -12.43
CA GLY A 17 -5.36 -8.00 -11.40
C GLY A 17 -5.13 -6.60 -11.97
N CYS A 18 -5.35 -5.58 -11.15
CA CYS A 18 -5.05 -4.18 -11.43
C CYS A 18 -4.22 -3.61 -10.26
N GLY A 19 -3.16 -2.87 -10.56
CA GLY A 19 -2.29 -2.29 -9.54
C GLY A 19 -1.88 -0.86 -9.86
N LEU A 20 -1.75 -0.04 -8.80
CA LEU A 20 -1.21 1.31 -8.86
C LEU A 20 0.23 1.28 -8.30
N ASP A 21 1.19 1.59 -9.14
CA ASP A 21 2.61 1.68 -8.79
C ASP A 21 2.98 3.15 -8.54
N THR A 22 3.15 3.49 -7.27
CA THR A 22 3.46 4.86 -6.81
C THR A 22 4.94 5.06 -6.51
N LEU A 23 5.79 4.05 -6.71
CA LEU A 23 7.22 4.19 -6.46
C LEU A 23 7.88 5.32 -7.27
N PRO A 24 7.52 5.55 -8.55
CA PRO A 24 8.10 6.66 -9.31
C PRO A 24 7.70 8.05 -8.77
N CYS A 25 6.66 8.16 -7.94
CA CYS A 25 6.28 9.41 -7.30
C CYS A 25 7.20 9.79 -6.14
N LEU A 26 7.96 8.84 -5.59
CA LEU A 26 8.82 9.12 -4.43
C LEU A 26 9.82 10.25 -4.75
N PRO A 27 10.23 11.05 -3.75
CA PRO A 27 11.23 12.08 -3.96
C PRO A 27 12.53 11.44 -4.45
N THR A 28 13.02 11.87 -5.62
CA THR A 28 14.26 11.38 -6.23
C THR A 28 15.45 12.27 -5.89
N ASP A 29 15.20 13.55 -5.58
CA ASP A 29 16.19 14.56 -5.23
C ASP A 29 15.56 15.70 -4.39
N SER A 30 16.29 16.80 -4.19
CA SER A 30 15.85 17.98 -3.44
C SER A 30 14.71 18.78 -4.12
N ARG A 31 14.25 18.39 -5.32
CA ARG A 31 13.28 19.13 -6.13
C ARG A 31 11.81 18.78 -5.85
N GLY A 32 11.55 17.90 -4.87
CA GLY A 32 10.22 17.63 -4.36
C GLY A 32 9.58 16.35 -4.91
N PHE A 33 8.29 16.18 -4.59
CA PHE A 33 7.50 14.98 -4.91
C PHE A 33 6.68 15.21 -6.18
N ASP A 34 6.92 14.44 -7.24
CA ASP A 34 6.05 14.47 -8.42
C ASP A 34 4.85 13.54 -8.21
N SER A 35 3.74 14.14 -7.80
CA SER A 35 2.47 13.45 -7.65
C SER A 35 1.94 12.82 -8.93
N SER A 36 2.37 13.25 -10.12
CA SER A 36 1.86 12.77 -11.40
C SER A 36 2.73 11.68 -12.03
N ALA A 37 3.57 10.97 -11.28
CA ALA A 37 4.45 9.93 -11.82
C ALA A 37 3.94 8.49 -11.62
N ALA A 38 2.76 8.26 -11.02
CA ALA A 38 2.31 6.89 -10.76
C ALA A 38 1.91 6.18 -12.05
N ARG A 39 1.87 4.85 -12.00
CA ARG A 39 1.57 4.03 -13.16
C ARG A 39 0.54 2.99 -12.81
N ILE A 40 -0.37 2.69 -13.73
CA ILE A 40 -1.37 1.63 -13.56
C ILE A 40 -0.97 0.46 -14.44
N PHE A 41 -0.88 -0.73 -13.83
CA PHE A 41 -0.57 -1.97 -14.53
C PHE A 41 -1.67 -3.00 -14.36
N PHE A 42 -1.74 -3.91 -15.32
CA PHE A 42 -2.65 -5.06 -15.27
C PHE A 42 -1.89 -6.38 -15.27
N THR A 43 -2.56 -7.40 -14.75
CA THR A 43 -2.07 -8.77 -14.70
C THR A 43 -3.19 -9.72 -15.13
N LEU A 44 -2.81 -10.84 -15.74
CA LEU A 44 -3.72 -11.91 -16.11
C LEU A 44 -3.13 -13.23 -15.61
N ASN A 45 -3.91 -13.98 -14.83
CA ASN A 45 -3.54 -15.27 -14.26
C ASN A 45 -2.18 -15.24 -13.56
N GLY A 46 -1.95 -14.19 -12.75
CA GLY A 46 -0.73 -14.02 -11.97
C GLY A 46 0.50 -13.54 -12.77
N ARG A 47 0.34 -13.20 -14.05
CA ARG A 47 1.42 -12.69 -14.92
C ARG A 47 1.18 -11.24 -15.29
N MET A 48 2.24 -10.44 -15.33
CA MET A 48 2.15 -9.04 -15.74
C MET A 48 1.79 -8.93 -17.22
N VAL A 49 0.78 -8.11 -17.54
CA VAL A 49 0.43 -7.75 -18.93
C VAL A 49 1.25 -6.53 -19.35
N GLY A 50 1.31 -5.51 -18.50
CA GLY A 50 2.10 -4.29 -18.74
C GLY A 50 1.56 -3.10 -17.95
N TYR A 51 2.19 -1.94 -18.13
CA TYR A 51 1.65 -0.64 -17.69
C TYR A 51 0.73 -0.09 -18.77
N ALA A 52 -0.54 0.11 -18.43
CA ALA A 52 -1.54 0.65 -19.35
C ALA A 52 -1.62 2.18 -19.28
N PHE A 53 -1.29 2.75 -18.12
CA PHE A 53 -1.29 4.19 -17.89
C PHE A 53 0.01 4.60 -17.21
N GLU A 54 0.60 5.65 -17.75
CA GLU A 54 1.80 6.31 -17.24
C GLU A 54 1.41 7.70 -16.73
N ALA A 55 2.24 8.28 -15.88
CA ALA A 55 2.08 9.64 -15.37
C ALA A 55 0.70 9.94 -14.74
N VAL A 56 0.23 9.03 -13.90
CA VAL A 56 -1.04 9.12 -13.19
C VAL A 56 -0.86 9.92 -11.89
N ASP A 57 -1.82 10.79 -11.59
CA ASP A 57 -1.85 11.60 -10.36
C ASP A 57 -2.12 10.74 -9.12
N ALA A 58 -1.05 10.42 -8.39
CA ALA A 58 -1.03 9.71 -7.12
C ALA A 58 -1.52 10.53 -5.92
N ALA A 59 -1.63 11.86 -6.03
CA ALA A 59 -2.21 12.68 -4.96
C ALA A 59 -3.73 12.55 -4.89
N ARG A 60 -4.36 12.05 -5.96
CA ARG A 60 -5.80 11.75 -5.96
C ARG A 60 -6.10 10.46 -5.22
N ARG A 61 -7.32 10.41 -4.68
CA ARG A 61 -7.90 9.18 -4.16
C ARG A 61 -8.38 8.31 -5.33
N TRP A 62 -7.76 7.15 -5.49
CA TRP A 62 -8.17 6.14 -6.45
C TRP A 62 -9.07 5.09 -5.78
N HIS A 63 -10.11 4.67 -6.50
CA HIS A 63 -11.01 3.60 -6.08
C HIS A 63 -10.99 2.47 -7.10
N PRO A 64 -10.95 1.20 -6.67
CA PRO A 64 -11.10 0.08 -7.58
C PRO A 64 -12.52 0.10 -8.16
N VAL A 65 -12.64 -0.08 -9.47
CA VAL A 65 -13.92 -0.10 -10.18
C VAL A 65 -13.94 -1.30 -11.11
N VAL A 66 -15.06 -2.02 -11.10
CA VAL A 66 -15.36 -3.07 -12.08
C VAL A 66 -16.63 -2.64 -12.83
N GLY A 67 -16.51 -2.47 -14.14
CA GLY A 67 -17.65 -2.25 -15.03
C GLY A 67 -18.09 -3.57 -15.64
N ILE A 68 -19.39 -3.85 -15.61
CA ILE A 68 -19.97 -5.09 -16.13
C ILE A 68 -21.13 -4.72 -17.05
N ASP A 69 -21.11 -5.25 -18.26
CA ASP A 69 -22.18 -5.12 -19.23
C ASP A 69 -22.80 -6.51 -19.48
N GLY A 70 -23.82 -6.86 -18.68
CA GLY A 70 -24.54 -8.13 -18.74
C GLY A 70 -24.29 -9.10 -17.58
N PRO A 71 -24.82 -10.34 -17.65
CA PRO A 71 -24.71 -11.33 -16.58
C PRO A 71 -23.29 -11.94 -16.52
N ALA A 72 -22.38 -11.27 -15.83
CA ALA A 72 -21.03 -11.76 -15.58
C ALA A 72 -20.75 -11.77 -14.06
N PRO A 73 -20.96 -12.90 -13.36
CA PRO A 73 -20.63 -12.98 -11.94
C PRO A 73 -19.12 -12.82 -11.77
N VAL A 74 -18.73 -11.79 -11.01
CA VAL A 74 -17.34 -11.53 -10.65
C VAL A 74 -17.15 -11.68 -9.15
N ARG A 75 -15.98 -12.14 -8.75
CA ARG A 75 -15.56 -12.21 -7.36
C ARG A 75 -14.33 -11.33 -7.20
N VAL A 76 -14.35 -10.43 -6.23
CA VAL A 76 -13.27 -9.47 -6.03
C VAL A 76 -12.48 -9.84 -4.79
N ASN A 77 -11.17 -9.96 -4.96
CA ASN A 77 -10.23 -10.19 -3.88
C ASN A 77 -9.47 -8.89 -3.57
N PHE A 78 -9.71 -8.30 -2.39
CA PHE A 78 -9.00 -7.11 -1.91
C PHE A 78 -7.80 -7.44 -1.00
N GLY A 79 -7.44 -8.72 -0.87
CA GLY A 79 -6.28 -9.19 -0.11
C GLY A 79 -6.51 -9.38 1.38
N SER A 80 -7.77 -9.35 1.85
CA SER A 80 -8.11 -9.49 3.28
C SER A 80 -8.09 -10.93 3.78
N ASP A 81 -8.27 -11.92 2.92
CA ASP A 81 -8.25 -13.34 3.29
C ASP A 81 -6.88 -13.96 2.96
N ALA A 82 -6.16 -14.38 4.00
CA ALA A 82 -4.86 -15.04 3.83
C ALA A 82 -4.95 -16.40 3.12
N ARG A 83 -6.12 -17.06 3.13
CA ARG A 83 -6.35 -18.32 2.41
C ARG A 83 -6.53 -18.11 0.92
N GLU A 84 -6.79 -16.87 0.52
CA GLU A 84 -6.96 -16.50 -0.87
C GLU A 84 -6.01 -15.36 -1.24
N PRO A 85 -4.70 -15.66 -1.41
CA PRO A 85 -3.73 -14.66 -1.81
C PRO A 85 -4.01 -14.16 -3.23
N PHE A 86 -3.49 -12.97 -3.55
CA PHE A 86 -3.46 -12.49 -4.93
C PHE A 86 -2.73 -13.49 -5.84
N ALA A 87 -3.28 -13.75 -7.03
CA ALA A 87 -2.63 -14.58 -8.02
C ALA A 87 -1.29 -14.00 -8.50
N PHE A 88 -1.17 -12.66 -8.52
CA PHE A 88 0.08 -11.99 -8.86
C PHE A 88 0.98 -11.82 -7.61
N PRO A 89 2.28 -12.15 -7.68
CA PRO A 89 3.18 -12.10 -6.53
C PRO A 89 3.60 -10.65 -6.19
N LEU A 90 2.67 -9.88 -5.61
CA LEU A 90 2.83 -8.46 -5.28
C LEU A 90 4.08 -8.17 -4.44
N ALA A 91 4.36 -8.99 -3.43
CA ALA A 91 5.52 -8.79 -2.56
C ALA A 91 6.84 -8.83 -3.35
N ARG A 92 6.98 -9.83 -4.23
CA ARG A 92 8.16 -9.99 -5.08
C ARG A 92 8.22 -8.90 -6.15
N PHE A 93 7.09 -8.44 -6.66
CA PHE A 93 7.03 -7.33 -7.62
C PHE A 93 7.50 -6.01 -6.98
N ALA A 94 6.92 -5.63 -5.84
CA ALA A 94 7.30 -4.42 -5.11
C ALA A 94 8.78 -4.41 -4.72
N GLN A 95 9.31 -5.56 -4.28
CA GLN A 95 10.74 -5.69 -3.98
C GLN A 95 11.63 -5.40 -5.21
N ARG A 96 11.28 -5.96 -6.38
CA ARG A 96 12.03 -5.70 -7.62
C ARG A 96 11.94 -4.24 -8.05
N GLN A 97 10.75 -3.64 -7.99
CA GLN A 97 10.57 -2.23 -8.32
C GLN A 97 11.39 -1.34 -7.38
N TRP A 98 11.38 -1.62 -6.07
CA TRP A 98 12.21 -0.91 -5.10
C TRP A 98 13.69 -1.02 -5.41
N GLN A 99 14.18 -2.22 -5.70
CA GLN A 99 15.59 -2.44 -6.04
C GLN A 99 16.00 -1.65 -7.29
N ALA A 100 15.19 -1.68 -8.34
CA ALA A 100 15.44 -0.93 -9.57
C ALA A 100 15.41 0.59 -9.33
N TYR A 101 14.46 1.06 -8.54
CA TYR A 101 14.32 2.47 -8.18
C TYR A 101 15.49 2.96 -7.33
N ALA A 102 15.86 2.23 -6.28
CA ALA A 102 16.98 2.57 -5.39
C ALA A 102 18.34 2.56 -6.11
N ALA A 103 18.53 1.68 -7.09
CA ALA A 103 19.76 1.63 -7.89
C ALA A 103 19.97 2.88 -8.76
N THR A 104 18.88 3.56 -9.13
CA THR A 104 18.90 4.78 -9.96
C THR A 104 18.81 6.06 -9.13
N HIS A 105 18.45 5.96 -7.84
CA HIS A 105 18.22 7.10 -6.95
C HIS A 105 18.93 6.91 -5.59
N PRO A 106 20.27 7.10 -5.52
CA PRO A 106 21.06 6.80 -4.32
C PRO A 106 20.67 7.64 -3.09
N VAL A 107 20.07 8.82 -3.27
CA VAL A 107 19.56 9.66 -2.17
C VAL A 107 18.42 8.94 -1.41
N VAL A 108 17.63 8.11 -2.09
CA VAL A 108 16.51 7.37 -1.49
C VAL A 108 17.01 6.38 -0.44
N LEU A 109 18.14 5.70 -0.69
CA LEU A 109 18.77 4.79 0.29
C LEU A 109 19.17 5.50 1.59
N SER A 110 19.55 6.79 1.50
CA SER A 110 19.91 7.60 2.66
C SER A 110 18.69 8.04 3.47
N LEU A 111 17.56 8.31 2.80
CA LEU A 111 16.30 8.73 3.43
C LEU A 111 15.52 7.56 4.02
N THR A 112 15.67 6.34 3.48
CA THR A 112 14.89 5.16 3.88
C THR A 112 15.57 4.27 4.90
N ARG A 113 16.77 4.64 5.39
CA ARG A 113 17.51 3.85 6.40
C ARG A 113 16.70 3.59 7.69
N ASN A 114 15.66 4.40 7.94
CA ASN A 114 14.73 4.24 9.06
C ASN A 114 13.28 3.84 8.67
N ARG A 115 12.96 3.64 7.38
CA ARG A 115 11.63 3.23 6.92
C ARG A 115 11.72 2.44 5.60
N MET A 116 12.26 1.22 5.62
CA MET A 116 11.68 0.22 4.73
C MET A 116 10.28 -0.05 5.28
N PRO A 117 9.19 0.24 4.55
CA PRO A 117 7.92 -0.36 4.92
C PRO A 117 8.15 -1.86 4.75
N SER A 118 8.16 -2.58 5.88
CA SER A 118 8.09 -4.03 5.78
C SER A 118 6.82 -4.29 4.98
N ILE A 119 6.95 -5.02 3.87
CA ILE A 119 5.80 -5.38 3.03
C ILE A 119 4.76 -6.19 3.80
N VAL A 120 5.13 -6.61 5.01
CA VAL A 120 4.33 -7.31 6.03
C VAL A 120 3.27 -6.41 6.68
N GLY A 121 3.46 -5.08 6.70
CA GLY A 121 2.54 -4.16 7.37
C GLY A 121 1.22 -3.89 6.63
N TRP A 122 1.22 -3.97 5.29
CA TRP A 122 0.00 -3.75 4.48
C TRP A 122 -0.98 -4.91 4.53
N ALA A 123 -0.52 -6.13 4.86
CA ALA A 123 -1.40 -7.27 5.09
C ALA A 123 -2.13 -7.21 6.44
N ALA A 124 -1.77 -6.27 7.33
CA ALA A 124 -2.25 -6.22 8.72
C ALA A 124 -3.23 -5.06 9.02
N GLY A 125 -3.94 -4.54 8.02
CA GLY A 125 -5.20 -3.80 8.22
C GLY A 125 -5.19 -2.57 9.13
N ARG A 126 -4.05 -1.88 9.36
CA ARG A 126 -4.03 -0.67 10.19
C ARG A 126 -4.23 0.60 9.36
N SER A 127 -5.36 1.26 9.63
CA SER A 127 -5.77 2.58 9.11
C SER A 127 -4.87 3.70 9.69
N PRO A 128 -4.54 4.75 8.93
CA PRO A 128 -3.57 5.77 9.34
C PRO A 128 -4.16 6.87 10.23
N ASN A 129 -4.79 6.51 11.36
CA ASN A 129 -5.22 7.49 12.36
C ASN A 129 -4.89 7.04 13.79
N GLU A 130 -3.63 6.80 14.08
CA GLU A 130 -3.10 6.83 15.45
C GLU A 130 -1.96 7.85 15.50
N THR A 131 -2.33 9.09 15.80
CA THR A 131 -1.41 10.16 16.19
C THR A 131 -0.88 9.82 17.58
N THR A 132 0.34 9.29 17.69
CA THR A 132 1.04 9.22 18.97
C THR A 132 1.58 10.62 19.28
N ALA A 133 0.98 11.26 20.28
CA ALA A 133 1.49 12.47 20.87
C ALA A 133 2.85 12.19 21.54
N ASP A 134 3.88 12.89 21.10
CA ASP A 134 5.15 13.00 21.81
C ASP A 134 4.94 13.84 23.09
N THR A 135 5.21 13.25 24.25
CA THR A 135 5.56 14.02 25.45
C THR A 135 6.81 13.42 26.07
N SER A 136 7.95 14.01 25.70
CA SER A 136 9.17 14.01 26.49
C SER A 136 9.01 14.97 27.67
N GLY A 137 9.25 14.52 28.91
CA GLY A 137 9.21 15.39 30.08
C GLY A 137 9.66 14.69 31.36
N SER A 138 10.96 14.80 31.65
CA SER A 138 11.62 14.45 32.91
C SER A 138 11.01 15.19 34.11
N GLY A 139 10.98 14.56 35.29
CA GLY A 139 10.71 15.28 36.54
C GLY A 139 10.37 14.39 37.72
N ALA A 140 11.29 14.29 38.67
CA ALA A 140 11.10 13.68 39.98
C ALA A 140 10.04 14.41 40.82
N GLY A 141 9.30 13.67 41.64
CA GLY A 141 8.37 14.24 42.62
C GLY A 141 7.82 13.18 43.55
N ALA A 142 8.41 13.07 44.75
CA ALA A 142 7.91 12.28 45.85
C ALA A 142 6.58 12.86 46.39
N GLY A 143 5.66 11.99 46.80
CA GLY A 143 4.40 12.39 47.44
C GLY A 143 3.41 11.24 47.53
N ALA A 144 3.69 10.23 48.36
CA ALA A 144 2.69 9.23 48.72
C ALA A 144 1.78 9.79 49.82
N GLY A 145 0.54 10.09 49.44
CA GLY A 145 -0.56 10.39 50.35
C GLY A 145 -1.85 9.84 49.77
N ALA A 146 -2.25 8.64 50.17
CA ALA A 146 -3.60 8.14 50.00
C ALA A 146 -3.91 7.11 51.08
N GLY A 147 -4.87 7.46 51.95
CA GLY A 147 -5.49 6.53 52.87
C GLY A 147 -6.32 5.48 52.10
N ALA A 148 -6.24 4.24 52.55
CA ALA A 148 -7.15 3.18 52.15
C ALA A 148 -8.06 2.87 53.34
N GLY A 149 -9.34 3.19 53.19
CA GLY A 149 -10.41 2.63 54.00
C GLY A 149 -10.79 1.26 53.44
N ALA A 150 -10.82 0.25 54.30
CA ALA A 150 -11.62 -0.95 54.12
C ALA A 150 -11.97 -1.50 55.51
N ARG A 151 -13.19 -1.21 55.98
CA ARG A 151 -13.84 -1.94 57.07
C ARG A 151 -14.36 -3.25 56.50
N GLY A 152 -13.88 -4.37 57.03
CA GLY A 152 -14.49 -5.68 56.87
C GLY A 152 -14.64 -6.31 58.25
N THR A 153 -15.88 -6.62 58.64
CA THR A 153 -16.19 -7.58 59.70
C THR A 153 -17.49 -8.27 59.33
N GLY A 154 -17.37 -9.55 59.00
CA GLY A 154 -18.35 -10.58 59.33
C GLY A 154 -17.73 -11.47 60.40
#